data_AF-A0A370AIK7-F1
#
_entry.id   AF-A0A370AIK7-F1
#
_cell.length_a   1.000
_cell.length_b   1.000
_cell.length_c   1.000
_cell.angle_alpha   90.00
_cell.angle_beta   90.00
_cell.angle_gamma   90.00
#
_symmetry.space_group_name_H-M   'P 1'
#
loop_
_entity.id
_entity.type
_entity.pdbx_description
1 polymer ?
#
loop_
_entity_poly.entity_id
_entity_poly.type
_entity_poly.pdbx_seq_one_letter_code
_entity_poly.pdbx_strand_id
1 'polypeptide(L)'
;MKRSVQTVLLLLLITVLFSCGNRKEPSPFLTGNEETDLRIQELLDILDVQEDDTLRYGIMEQIISRYMKEEESEILKQFLNKHLYLHPEDSYNAYYLLLLGSIYEEENAMDIAVIYYNRLLKNYEDLIIRGRSIHYFSLEKLIGYYENDQLKKIAYYNELITRFSGEIDRGQVYYNLAVSYESEGLWNESIVNYEKFLDAEPTTIPGMPNVYNEINHYLNFHYSKKDWTREDLDGLVNSIKYAIRTRSGSRLNRYKAEDFFMMSWGQDRYDPFTEIPMELAYFLKSSVWYNRNLETDSNDNEAFLRTGGWSYRIKVWYLYFNRIKYPIDPEINNRWEWAGIYFGDKL
;
A
#
# COMPACT_ATOMS: atom_id res chain seq x y z
N MET A 1 5.36 -44.36 -79.30
CA MET A 1 4.54 -43.93 -78.14
C MET A 1 5.28 -43.82 -76.79
N LYS A 2 6.35 -44.60 -76.49
CA LYS A 2 7.02 -44.50 -75.18
C LYS A 2 7.89 -43.24 -74.97
N ARG A 3 8.49 -42.68 -76.02
CA ARG A 3 9.36 -41.48 -75.92
C ARG A 3 8.59 -40.18 -75.67
N SER A 4 7.35 -40.03 -76.18
CA SER A 4 6.56 -38.80 -75.99
C SER A 4 6.02 -38.66 -74.57
N VAL A 5 5.71 -39.77 -73.90
CA VAL A 5 5.24 -39.79 -72.51
C VAL A 5 6.36 -39.42 -71.53
N GLN A 6 7.61 -39.85 -71.81
CA GLN A 6 8.76 -39.47 -70.98
C GLN A 6 9.10 -37.98 -71.09
N THR A 7 9.01 -37.37 -72.27
CA THR A 7 9.23 -35.92 -72.43
C THR A 7 8.12 -35.09 -71.78
N VAL A 8 6.88 -35.55 -71.81
CA VAL A 8 5.76 -34.85 -71.14
C VAL A 8 5.87 -34.98 -69.62
N LEU A 9 6.27 -36.15 -69.09
CA LEU A 9 6.52 -36.30 -67.65
C LEU A 9 7.70 -35.43 -67.17
N LEU A 10 8.76 -35.30 -67.97
CA LEU A 10 9.92 -34.48 -67.61
C LEU A 10 9.58 -32.98 -67.61
N LEU A 11 8.75 -32.52 -68.55
CA LEU A 11 8.27 -31.13 -68.58
C LEU A 11 7.30 -30.82 -67.43
N LEU A 12 6.44 -31.77 -67.05
CA LEU A 12 5.54 -31.61 -65.89
C LEU A 12 6.31 -31.57 -64.56
N LEU A 13 7.41 -32.33 -64.45
CA LEU A 13 8.26 -32.32 -63.25
C LEU A 13 9.03 -31.00 -63.09
N ILE A 14 9.44 -30.37 -64.20
CA ILE A 14 10.14 -29.08 -64.19
C ILE A 14 9.17 -27.94 -63.83
N THR A 15 7.90 -28.00 -64.22
CA THR A 15 6.89 -26.99 -63.82
C THR A 15 6.51 -27.07 -62.34
N VAL A 16 6.63 -28.23 -61.70
CA VAL A 16 6.37 -28.37 -60.25
C VAL A 16 7.55 -27.84 -59.42
N LEU A 17 8.79 -27.94 -59.92
CA LEU A 17 9.97 -27.46 -59.20
C LEU A 17 10.21 -25.93 -59.30
N PHE A 18 9.61 -25.25 -60.27
CA PHE A 18 9.64 -23.78 -60.37
C PHE A 18 8.46 -23.07 -59.69
N SER A 19 7.49 -23.81 -59.12
CA SER A 19 6.36 -23.21 -58.39
C SER A 19 6.66 -22.90 -56.92
N CYS A 20 7.85 -23.24 -56.42
CA CYS A 20 8.37 -22.73 -55.14
C CYS A 20 9.14 -21.42 -55.35
N GLY A 21 8.53 -20.45 -56.04
CA GLY A 21 8.94 -19.06 -55.90
C GLY A 21 8.63 -18.65 -54.47
N ASN A 22 9.63 -18.14 -53.75
CA ASN A 22 9.52 -17.49 -52.44
C ASN A 22 8.26 -16.61 -52.39
N ARG A 23 7.13 -17.15 -51.96
CA ARG A 23 6.12 -16.34 -51.30
C ARG A 23 6.74 -16.05 -49.95
N LYS A 24 7.43 -14.90 -49.83
CA LYS A 24 7.64 -14.31 -48.51
C LYS A 24 6.26 -14.32 -47.88
N GLU A 25 6.08 -15.09 -46.82
CA GLU A 25 4.85 -14.97 -46.03
C GLU A 25 4.68 -13.48 -45.69
N PRO A 26 3.45 -12.95 -45.78
CA PRO A 26 3.21 -11.57 -45.40
C PRO A 26 3.79 -11.38 -43.99
N SER A 27 4.56 -10.30 -43.81
CA SER A 27 5.16 -9.99 -42.50
C SER A 27 4.05 -10.06 -41.45
N PRO A 28 4.26 -10.71 -40.28
CA PRO A 28 3.25 -10.78 -39.23
C PRO A 28 2.94 -9.40 -38.63
N PHE A 29 3.59 -8.35 -39.13
CA PHE A 29 3.57 -6.98 -38.66
C PHE A 29 2.80 -6.01 -39.57
N LEU A 30 1.95 -6.52 -40.46
CA LEU A 30 1.13 -5.71 -41.37
C LEU A 30 -0.26 -5.42 -40.78
N THR A 31 -0.71 -4.18 -40.89
CA THR A 31 -2.00 -3.67 -40.39
C THR A 31 -3.12 -3.82 -41.42
N GLY A 32 -2.79 -4.09 -42.68
CA GLY A 32 -3.75 -4.15 -43.78
C GLY A 32 -4.04 -2.78 -44.42
N ASN A 33 -3.43 -1.71 -43.92
CA ASN A 33 -3.41 -0.40 -44.55
C ASN A 33 -2.16 -0.27 -45.43
N GLU A 34 -2.33 -0.27 -46.76
CA GLU A 34 -1.23 -0.34 -47.73
C GLU A 34 -0.17 0.78 -47.54
N GLU A 35 -0.59 2.02 -47.29
CA GLU A 35 0.34 3.14 -47.11
C GLU A 35 1.15 2.98 -45.82
N THR A 36 0.47 2.61 -44.73
CA THR A 36 1.10 2.37 -43.43
C THR A 36 2.02 1.16 -43.48
N ASP A 37 1.59 0.08 -44.14
CA ASP A 37 2.33 -1.17 -44.30
C ASP A 37 3.61 -1.00 -45.11
N LEU A 38 3.57 -0.24 -46.21
CA LEU A 38 4.77 0.11 -46.98
C LEU A 38 5.78 0.84 -46.10
N ARG A 39 5.30 1.81 -45.32
CA ARG A 39 6.18 2.60 -44.45
C ARG A 39 6.74 1.78 -43.29
N ILE A 40 5.95 0.88 -42.71
CA ILE A 40 6.40 -0.04 -41.65
C ILE A 40 7.47 -0.97 -42.22
N GLN A 41 7.28 -1.54 -43.42
CA GLN A 41 8.28 -2.41 -44.04
C GLN A 41 9.61 -1.69 -44.26
N GLU A 42 9.59 -0.45 -44.76
CA GLU A 42 10.80 0.36 -44.89
C GLU A 42 11.52 0.56 -43.55
N LEU A 43 10.77 0.82 -42.47
CA LEU A 43 11.33 1.01 -41.14
C LEU A 43 11.91 -0.29 -40.57
N LEU A 44 11.23 -1.42 -40.79
CA LEU A 44 11.71 -2.75 -40.36
C LEU A 44 13.01 -3.13 -41.07
N ASP A 45 13.13 -2.88 -42.37
CA ASP A 45 14.35 -3.15 -43.12
C ASP A 45 15.55 -2.34 -42.60
N ILE A 46 15.32 -1.09 -42.18
CA ILE A 46 16.35 -0.24 -41.56
C ILE A 46 16.67 -0.73 -40.14
N LEU A 47 15.65 -1.15 -39.38
CA LEU A 47 15.80 -1.64 -38.02
C LEU A 47 16.68 -2.90 -37.96
N ASP A 48 16.47 -3.85 -38.87
CA ASP A 48 17.13 -5.16 -38.90
C ASP A 48 18.67 -5.07 -39.04
N VAL A 49 19.18 -3.99 -39.63
CA VAL A 49 20.62 -3.76 -39.83
C VAL A 49 21.22 -2.76 -38.84
N GLN A 50 20.41 -2.15 -37.98
CA GLN A 50 20.86 -1.08 -37.09
C GLN A 50 21.43 -1.62 -35.78
N GLU A 51 22.72 -1.38 -35.54
CA GLU A 51 23.43 -1.79 -34.32
C GLU A 51 23.38 -0.74 -33.21
N ASP A 52 23.29 0.55 -33.55
CA ASP A 52 23.26 1.65 -32.58
C ASP A 52 21.89 1.76 -31.89
N ASP A 53 21.87 1.62 -30.56
CA ASP A 53 20.65 1.65 -29.74
C ASP A 53 19.88 2.98 -29.87
N THR A 54 20.56 4.12 -30.01
CA THR A 54 19.89 5.44 -30.08
C THR A 54 19.16 5.60 -31.42
N LEU A 55 19.81 5.21 -32.52
CA LEU A 55 19.19 5.20 -33.82
C LEU A 55 18.08 4.14 -33.91
N ARG A 56 18.29 2.97 -33.29
CA ARG A 56 17.27 1.93 -33.18
C ARG A 56 16.03 2.44 -32.44
N TYR A 57 16.22 3.13 -31.32
CA TYR A 57 15.14 3.78 -30.59
C TYR A 57 14.34 4.77 -31.46
N GLY A 58 15.02 5.62 -32.24
CA GLY A 58 14.34 6.56 -33.13
C GLY A 58 13.52 5.88 -34.26
N ILE A 59 13.93 4.69 -34.70
CA ILE A 59 13.17 3.88 -35.67
C ILE A 59 12.00 3.19 -34.96
N MET A 60 12.24 2.60 -33.79
CA MET A 60 11.23 1.96 -32.95
C MET A 60 10.09 2.94 -32.64
N GLU A 61 10.38 4.17 -32.23
CA GLU A 61 9.37 5.21 -31.98
C GLU A 61 8.48 5.49 -33.20
N GLN A 62 9.06 5.48 -34.40
CA GLN A 62 8.28 5.69 -35.63
C GLN A 62 7.37 4.52 -35.96
N ILE A 63 7.79 3.29 -35.64
CA ILE A 63 6.97 2.08 -35.81
C ILE A 63 5.86 2.06 -34.75
N ILE A 64 6.22 2.28 -33.47
CA ILE A 64 5.29 2.34 -32.34
C ILE A 64 4.18 3.37 -32.61
N SER A 65 4.55 4.60 -32.97
CA SER A 65 3.58 5.67 -33.24
C SER A 65 2.62 5.34 -34.39
N ARG A 66 3.03 4.52 -35.37
CA ARG A 66 2.14 4.07 -36.45
C ARG A 66 1.15 3.03 -35.96
N TYR A 67 1.61 1.99 -35.25
CA TYR A 67 0.67 1.01 -34.71
C TYR A 67 -0.32 1.64 -33.73
N MET A 68 0.14 2.56 -32.88
CA MET A 68 -0.76 3.30 -31.98
C MET A 68 -1.81 4.13 -32.75
N LYS A 69 -1.43 4.74 -33.88
CA LYS A 69 -2.35 5.53 -34.71
C LYS A 69 -3.40 4.67 -35.42
N GLU A 70 -3.04 3.46 -35.84
CA GLU A 70 -3.96 2.52 -36.48
C GLU A 70 -4.72 1.65 -35.46
N GLU A 71 -4.52 1.87 -34.15
CA GLU A 71 -5.14 1.10 -33.06
C GLU A 71 -4.78 -0.41 -33.07
N GLU A 72 -3.62 -0.75 -33.63
CA GLU A 72 -3.15 -2.13 -33.81
C GLU A 72 -2.37 -2.64 -32.59
N SER A 73 -3.02 -2.67 -31.42
CA SER A 73 -2.36 -3.00 -30.15
C SER A 73 -1.76 -4.42 -30.13
N GLU A 74 -2.43 -5.41 -30.74
CA GLU A 74 -1.94 -6.79 -30.80
C GLU A 74 -0.67 -6.94 -31.63
N ILE A 75 -0.62 -6.26 -32.78
CA ILE A 75 0.56 -6.26 -33.64
C ILE A 75 1.71 -5.56 -32.93
N LEU A 76 1.44 -4.42 -32.28
CA LEU A 76 2.43 -3.70 -31.50
C LEU A 76 3.00 -4.58 -30.37
N LYS A 77 2.15 -5.26 -29.61
CA LYS A 77 2.58 -6.17 -28.53
C LYS A 77 3.49 -7.29 -29.05
N GLN A 78 3.15 -7.90 -30.19
CA GLN A 78 3.97 -8.94 -30.81
C GLN A 78 5.30 -8.39 -31.31
N PHE A 79 5.28 -7.21 -31.93
CA PHE A 79 6.47 -6.52 -32.41
C PHE A 79 7.44 -6.19 -31.27
N LEU A 80 6.96 -5.56 -30.20
CA LEU A 80 7.77 -5.22 -29.03
C LEU A 80 8.33 -6.46 -28.33
N ASN A 81 7.54 -7.53 -28.19
CA ASN A 81 8.03 -8.77 -27.61
C ASN A 81 9.12 -9.44 -28.47
N LYS A 82 8.98 -9.41 -29.80
CA LYS A 82 10.03 -9.88 -30.71
C LYS A 82 11.30 -9.04 -30.55
N HIS A 83 11.18 -7.72 -30.48
CA HIS A 83 12.32 -6.83 -30.26
C HIS A 83 13.06 -7.15 -28.97
N LEU A 84 12.34 -7.24 -27.84
CA LEU A 84 12.90 -7.58 -26.53
C LEU A 84 13.62 -8.94 -26.52
N TYR A 85 13.15 -9.90 -27.32
CA TYR A 85 13.78 -11.21 -27.46
C TYR A 85 15.07 -11.15 -28.29
N LEU A 86 15.08 -10.38 -29.37
CA LEU A 86 16.23 -10.29 -30.29
C LEU A 86 17.33 -9.37 -29.78
N HIS A 87 16.98 -8.34 -29.02
CA HIS A 87 17.90 -7.32 -28.53
C HIS A 87 17.79 -7.15 -27.01
N PRO A 88 18.12 -8.18 -26.20
CA PRO A 88 17.93 -8.12 -24.74
C PRO A 88 18.74 -7.03 -24.04
N GLU A 89 19.89 -6.66 -24.62
CA GLU A 89 20.83 -5.66 -24.09
C GLU A 89 20.55 -4.22 -24.56
N ASP A 90 19.48 -3.99 -25.34
CA ASP A 90 19.13 -2.65 -25.84
C ASP A 90 18.81 -1.70 -24.67
N SER A 91 19.51 -0.56 -24.66
CA SER A 91 19.45 0.44 -23.58
C SER A 91 18.06 1.04 -23.37
N TYR A 92 17.17 0.93 -24.37
CA TYR A 92 15.80 1.46 -24.33
C TYR A 92 14.74 0.41 -24.02
N ASN A 93 15.13 -0.83 -23.71
CA ASN A 93 14.18 -1.90 -23.41
C ASN A 93 13.25 -1.62 -22.22
N ALA A 94 13.71 -0.85 -21.22
CA ALA A 94 12.86 -0.43 -20.11
C ALA A 94 11.63 0.37 -20.60
N TYR A 95 11.81 1.19 -21.64
CA TYR A 95 10.72 1.94 -22.26
C TYR A 95 9.74 1.03 -23.01
N TYR A 96 10.22 0.04 -23.77
CA TYR A 96 9.34 -0.89 -24.47
C TYR A 96 8.54 -1.78 -23.50
N LEU A 97 9.15 -2.17 -22.37
CA LEU A 97 8.45 -2.87 -21.29
C LEU A 97 7.40 -1.98 -20.62
N LEU A 98 7.70 -0.70 -20.40
CA LEU A 98 6.72 0.25 -19.90
C LEU A 98 5.51 0.33 -20.84
N LEU A 99 5.74 0.46 -22.15
CA LEU A 99 4.67 0.48 -23.16
C LEU A 99 3.82 -0.78 -23.13
N LEU A 100 4.45 -1.97 -23.11
CA LEU A 100 3.73 -3.24 -22.99
C LEU A 100 2.85 -3.26 -21.71
N GLY A 101 3.42 -2.85 -20.58
CA GLY A 101 2.69 -2.73 -19.32
C GLY A 101 1.48 -1.81 -19.43
N SER A 102 1.65 -0.62 -20.03
CA SER A 102 0.57 0.35 -20.22
C SER A 102 -0.52 -0.13 -21.18
N ILE A 103 -0.17 -0.79 -22.29
CA ILE A 103 -1.15 -1.34 -23.23
C ILE A 103 -2.01 -2.41 -22.53
N TYR A 104 -1.39 -3.34 -21.79
CA TYR A 104 -2.15 -4.34 -21.04
C TYR A 104 -3.01 -3.71 -19.93
N GLU A 105 -2.54 -2.64 -19.28
CA GLU A 105 -3.32 -1.89 -18.31
C GLU A 105 -4.57 -1.24 -18.95
N GLU A 106 -4.41 -0.59 -20.11
CA GLU A 106 -5.51 0.01 -20.87
C GLU A 106 -6.56 -1.04 -21.32
N GLU A 107 -6.11 -2.26 -21.61
CA GLU A 107 -6.96 -3.42 -21.93
C GLU A 107 -7.58 -4.09 -20.69
N ASN A 108 -7.45 -3.49 -19.49
CA ASN A 108 -7.89 -4.04 -18.20
C ASN A 108 -7.24 -5.38 -17.82
N ALA A 109 -6.05 -5.68 -18.36
CA ALA A 109 -5.27 -6.88 -18.09
C ALA A 109 -4.11 -6.58 -17.11
N MET A 110 -4.43 -5.99 -15.95
CA MET A 110 -3.43 -5.54 -14.97
C MET A 110 -2.53 -6.67 -14.47
N ASP A 111 -3.06 -7.89 -14.33
CA ASP A 111 -2.31 -9.09 -13.94
C ASP A 111 -1.13 -9.38 -14.90
N ILE A 112 -1.26 -9.00 -16.16
CA ILE A 112 -0.21 -9.11 -17.17
C ILE A 112 0.68 -7.87 -17.15
N ALA A 113 0.10 -6.67 -17.02
CA ALA A 113 0.84 -5.41 -16.96
C ALA A 113 1.92 -5.42 -15.86
N VAL A 114 1.60 -5.95 -14.67
CA VAL A 114 2.55 -6.03 -13.55
C VAL A 114 3.75 -6.92 -13.81
N ILE A 115 3.66 -7.89 -14.74
CA ILE A 115 4.80 -8.70 -15.15
C ILE A 115 5.83 -7.82 -15.87
N TYR A 116 5.37 -6.93 -16.75
CA TYR A 116 6.25 -6.01 -17.47
C TYR A 116 6.83 -4.93 -16.56
N TYR A 117 6.02 -4.36 -15.66
CA TYR A 117 6.48 -3.43 -14.63
C TYR A 117 7.53 -4.06 -13.70
N ASN A 118 7.38 -5.33 -13.33
CA ASN A 118 8.42 -6.04 -12.59
C ASN A 118 9.68 -6.31 -13.43
N ARG A 119 9.52 -6.69 -14.70
CA ARG A 119 10.65 -6.97 -15.60
C ARG A 119 11.51 -5.73 -15.83
N LEU A 120 10.89 -4.56 -15.98
CA LEU A 120 11.66 -3.32 -16.20
C LEU A 120 12.44 -2.94 -14.95
N LEU A 121 11.84 -2.96 -13.77
CA LEU A 121 12.51 -2.62 -12.51
C LEU A 121 13.73 -3.49 -12.21
N LYS A 122 13.65 -4.78 -12.55
CA LYS A 122 14.66 -5.79 -12.20
C LYS A 122 15.84 -5.89 -13.16
N ASN A 123 15.59 -5.66 -14.45
CA ASN A 123 16.55 -6.04 -15.49
C ASN A 123 17.12 -4.86 -16.26
N TYR A 124 16.57 -3.66 -16.08
CA TYR A 124 16.96 -2.50 -16.87
C TYR A 124 17.22 -1.29 -15.98
N GLU A 125 18.06 -0.40 -16.49
CA GLU A 125 18.35 0.89 -15.86
C GLU A 125 17.15 1.84 -16.01
N ASP A 126 17.05 2.79 -15.07
CA ASP A 126 15.98 3.77 -15.09
C ASP A 126 16.15 4.77 -16.23
N LEU A 127 15.02 5.15 -16.84
CA LEU A 127 14.96 6.13 -17.90
C LEU A 127 14.06 7.29 -17.48
N ILE A 128 14.44 8.50 -17.85
CA ILE A 128 13.62 9.69 -17.66
C ILE A 128 12.87 9.99 -18.96
N ILE A 129 11.55 9.84 -18.92
CA ILE A 129 10.68 10.08 -20.08
C ILE A 129 9.70 11.19 -19.74
N ARG A 130 9.71 12.26 -20.54
CA ARG A 130 8.88 13.46 -20.32
C ARG A 130 9.03 14.04 -18.91
N GLY A 131 10.25 13.98 -18.36
CA GLY A 131 10.58 14.50 -17.04
C GLY A 131 10.20 13.61 -15.86
N ARG A 132 9.78 12.36 -16.09
CA ARG A 132 9.45 11.40 -15.03
C ARG A 132 10.27 10.14 -15.15
N SER A 133 10.75 9.61 -14.03
CA SER A 133 11.33 8.27 -13.93
C SER A 133 10.29 7.21 -14.25
N ILE A 134 10.63 6.28 -15.14
CA ILE A 134 9.75 5.16 -15.47
C ILE A 134 9.75 4.11 -14.36
N HIS A 135 10.87 3.95 -13.62
CA HIS A 135 10.91 3.09 -12.46
C HIS A 135 9.99 3.62 -11.35
N TYR A 136 10.03 4.92 -11.08
CA TYR A 136 9.12 5.56 -10.13
C TYR A 136 7.65 5.32 -10.52
N PHE A 137 7.31 5.61 -11.79
CA PHE A 137 5.96 5.35 -12.31
C PHE A 137 5.53 3.89 -12.13
N SER A 138 6.40 2.94 -12.45
CA SER A 138 6.10 1.52 -12.33
C SER A 138 5.96 1.06 -10.88
N LEU A 139 6.74 1.59 -9.95
CA LEU A 139 6.59 1.31 -8.52
C LEU A 139 5.23 1.77 -8.00
N GLU A 140 4.76 2.95 -8.39
CA GLU A 140 3.43 3.43 -8.00
C GLU A 140 2.32 2.51 -8.53
N LYS A 141 2.42 2.06 -9.79
CA LYS A 141 1.49 1.09 -10.37
C LYS A 141 1.49 -0.24 -9.61
N LEU A 142 2.65 -0.75 -9.23
CA LEU A 142 2.78 -2.01 -8.50
C LEU A 142 2.23 -1.90 -7.07
N ILE A 143 2.51 -0.81 -6.36
CA ILE A 143 1.98 -0.56 -5.01
C ILE A 143 0.45 -0.50 -5.04
N GLY A 144 -0.13 0.19 -6.04
CA GLY A 144 -1.57 0.27 -6.21
C GLY A 144 -2.23 -1.05 -6.60
N TYR A 145 -1.53 -1.92 -7.33
CA TYR A 145 -2.09 -3.24 -7.70
C TYR A 145 -2.08 -4.24 -6.53
N TYR A 146 -1.02 -4.24 -5.73
CA TYR A 146 -0.84 -5.20 -4.63
C TYR A 146 -1.50 -4.74 -3.32
N GLU A 147 -2.69 -4.13 -3.35
CA GLU A 147 -3.37 -3.61 -2.14
C GLU A 147 -3.51 -4.65 -1.03
N ASN A 148 -3.70 -5.93 -1.41
CA ASN A 148 -3.90 -7.06 -0.50
C ASN A 148 -2.64 -7.91 -0.24
N ASP A 149 -1.50 -7.60 -0.87
CA ASP A 149 -0.23 -8.33 -0.71
C ASP A 149 0.81 -7.40 -0.06
N GLN A 150 0.78 -7.36 1.27
CA GLN A 150 1.51 -6.36 2.06
C GLN A 150 3.02 -6.60 2.01
N LEU A 151 3.47 -7.85 1.91
CA LEU A 151 4.89 -8.18 1.71
C LEU A 151 5.44 -7.58 0.40
N LYS A 152 4.67 -7.62 -0.70
CA LYS A 152 5.08 -6.95 -1.93
C LYS A 152 5.08 -5.43 -1.79
N LYS A 153 4.06 -4.85 -1.15
CA LYS A 153 4.03 -3.40 -0.88
C LYS A 153 5.24 -2.95 -0.07
N ILE A 154 5.61 -3.71 0.97
CA ILE A 154 6.82 -3.45 1.77
C ILE A 154 8.06 -3.41 0.87
N ALA A 155 8.22 -4.38 -0.04
CA ALA A 155 9.36 -4.40 -0.95
C ALA A 155 9.40 -3.15 -1.85
N TYR A 156 8.28 -2.79 -2.47
CA TYR A 156 8.22 -1.62 -3.37
C TYR A 156 8.34 -0.27 -2.64
N TYR A 157 7.77 -0.12 -1.45
CA TYR A 157 7.96 1.09 -0.64
C TYR A 157 9.42 1.26 -0.22
N ASN A 158 10.11 0.18 0.16
CA ASN A 158 11.54 0.23 0.45
C ASN A 158 12.36 0.62 -0.78
N GLU A 159 11.98 0.13 -1.97
CA GLU A 159 12.61 0.54 -3.23
C GLU A 159 12.36 2.02 -3.54
N LEU A 160 11.14 2.52 -3.32
CA LEU A 160 10.80 3.95 -3.45
C LEU A 160 11.67 4.82 -2.56
N ILE A 161 11.77 4.50 -1.26
CA ILE A 161 12.59 5.26 -0.32
C ILE A 161 14.06 5.21 -0.74
N THR A 162 14.57 4.05 -1.17
CA THR A 162 15.98 3.88 -1.50
C THR A 162 16.38 4.69 -2.73
N ARG A 163 15.54 4.69 -3.76
CA ARG A 163 15.88 5.24 -5.09
C ARG A 163 15.33 6.64 -5.32
N PHE A 164 14.18 6.97 -4.72
CA PHE A 164 13.39 8.16 -5.04
C PHE A 164 13.07 9.00 -3.79
N SER A 165 13.86 8.90 -2.72
CA SER A 165 13.63 9.65 -1.47
C SER A 165 13.47 11.16 -1.63
N GLY A 166 14.10 11.76 -2.65
CA GLY A 166 14.00 13.19 -2.96
C GLY A 166 12.77 13.60 -3.77
N GLU A 167 12.00 12.64 -4.30
CA GLU A 167 10.86 12.86 -5.19
C GLU A 167 9.53 12.47 -4.53
N ILE A 168 9.56 11.74 -3.41
CA ILE A 168 8.39 11.22 -2.70
C ILE A 168 8.06 12.02 -1.45
N ASP A 169 6.80 11.97 -1.05
CA ASP A 169 6.38 12.30 0.31
C ASP A 169 6.83 11.17 1.26
N ARG A 170 7.97 11.39 1.91
CA ARG A 170 8.57 10.40 2.81
C ARG A 170 7.70 10.10 4.02
N GLY A 171 6.99 11.10 4.56
CA GLY A 171 6.08 10.90 5.68
C GLY A 171 4.99 9.92 5.30
N GLN A 172 4.33 10.16 4.16
CA GLN A 172 3.25 9.31 3.68
C GLN A 172 3.74 7.88 3.40
N VAL A 173 4.95 7.72 2.86
CA VAL A 173 5.52 6.39 2.59
C VAL A 173 5.93 5.67 3.88
N TYR A 174 6.54 6.34 4.86
CA TYR A 174 6.87 5.72 6.14
C TYR A 174 5.62 5.27 6.90
N TYR A 175 4.57 6.09 6.91
CA TYR A 175 3.28 5.70 7.49
C TYR A 175 2.72 4.43 6.83
N ASN A 176 2.64 4.42 5.48
CA ASN A 176 2.11 3.27 4.74
C ASN A 176 2.96 2.00 4.97
N LEU A 177 4.28 2.17 5.06
CA LEU A 177 5.21 1.07 5.33
C LEU A 177 5.00 0.52 6.74
N ALA A 178 4.79 1.39 7.74
CA ALA A 178 4.49 0.97 9.11
C ALA A 178 3.18 0.17 9.20
N VAL A 179 2.13 0.61 8.50
CA VAL A 179 0.84 -0.10 8.40
C VAL A 179 1.01 -1.46 7.72
N SER A 180 1.76 -1.54 6.62
CA SER A 180 2.03 -2.82 5.96
C SER A 180 2.83 -3.77 6.85
N TYR A 181 3.84 -3.28 7.58
CA TYR A 181 4.57 -4.09 8.56
C TYR A 181 3.65 -4.60 9.68
N GLU A 182 2.77 -3.75 10.19
CA GLU A 182 1.80 -4.10 11.22
C GLU A 182 0.89 -5.26 10.78
N SER A 183 0.38 -5.19 9.54
CA SER A 183 -0.51 -6.21 8.98
C SER A 183 0.16 -7.59 8.81
N GLU A 184 1.49 -7.62 8.67
CA GLU A 184 2.29 -8.85 8.57
C GLU A 184 2.84 -9.30 9.94
N GLY A 185 2.48 -8.60 11.02
CA GLY A 185 2.98 -8.88 12.37
C GLY A 185 4.46 -8.53 12.58
N LEU A 186 5.04 -7.71 11.71
CA LEU A 186 6.41 -7.22 11.77
C LEU A 186 6.46 -5.95 12.64
N TRP A 187 6.17 -6.14 13.92
CA TRP A 187 5.86 -5.04 14.84
C TRP A 187 7.04 -4.09 15.06
N ASN A 188 8.26 -4.60 15.19
CA ASN A 188 9.44 -3.76 15.45
C ASN A 188 9.72 -2.82 14.27
N GLU A 189 9.59 -3.35 13.05
CA GLU A 189 9.73 -2.60 11.82
C GLU A 189 8.61 -1.55 11.69
N SER A 190 7.39 -1.88 12.12
CA SER A 190 6.28 -0.94 12.19
C SER A 190 6.59 0.23 13.13
N ILE A 191 7.03 -0.03 14.37
CA ILE A 191 7.44 1.00 15.35
C ILE A 191 8.49 1.95 14.75
N VAL A 192 9.56 1.39 14.18
CA VAL A 192 10.65 2.18 13.58
C VAL A 192 10.15 3.08 12.44
N ASN A 193 9.18 2.63 11.65
CA ASN A 193 8.64 3.45 10.56
C ASN A 193 7.62 4.48 11.05
N TYR A 194 6.87 4.21 12.12
CA TYR A 194 6.07 5.23 12.79
C TYR A 194 6.93 6.35 13.38
N GLU A 195 8.09 6.04 13.97
CA GLU A 195 9.06 7.05 14.41
C GLU A 195 9.55 7.91 13.23
N LYS A 196 9.96 7.26 12.14
CA LYS A 196 10.38 7.98 10.93
C LYS A 196 9.27 8.83 10.31
N PHE A 197 8.01 8.42 10.45
CA PHE A 197 6.86 9.20 10.01
C PHE A 197 6.72 10.49 10.84
N LEU A 198 6.89 10.42 12.16
CA LEU A 198 6.85 11.59 13.04
C LEU A 198 8.04 12.54 12.82
N ASP A 199 9.21 11.99 12.46
CA ASP A 199 10.42 12.76 12.17
C ASP A 199 10.45 13.37 10.76
N ALA A 200 9.57 12.94 9.85
CA ALA A 200 9.49 13.44 8.49
C ALA A 200 8.81 14.82 8.40
N GLU A 201 8.89 15.46 7.23
CA GLU A 201 8.10 16.67 6.97
C GLU A 201 6.59 16.38 7.12
N PRO A 202 5.83 17.31 7.73
CA PRO A 202 4.41 17.11 7.93
C PRO A 202 3.66 16.82 6.62
N THR A 203 2.84 15.77 6.63
CA THR A 203 2.02 15.32 5.52
C THR A 203 0.59 15.07 5.98
N THR A 204 -0.32 14.84 5.05
CA THR A 204 -1.71 14.47 5.34
C THR A 204 -1.96 13.04 4.92
N ILE A 205 -2.47 12.22 5.84
CA ILE A 205 -2.92 10.87 5.52
C ILE A 205 -4.43 10.91 5.22
N PRO A 206 -4.88 10.56 4.01
CA PRO A 206 -6.28 10.60 3.64
C PRO A 206 -7.18 9.82 4.60
N GLY A 207 -8.25 10.45 5.08
CA GLY A 207 -9.19 9.83 6.01
C GLY A 207 -8.74 9.78 7.48
N MET A 208 -7.53 10.25 7.80
CA MET A 208 -6.97 10.22 9.16
C MET A 208 -6.50 11.61 9.61
N PRO A 209 -7.43 12.50 10.00
CA PRO A 209 -7.11 13.89 10.36
C PRO A 209 -6.22 14.02 11.60
N ASN A 210 -6.26 13.04 12.52
CA ASN A 210 -5.54 13.06 13.79
C ASN A 210 -4.35 12.09 13.83
N VAL A 211 -3.88 11.62 12.67
CA VAL A 211 -2.87 10.56 12.56
C VAL A 211 -1.59 10.81 13.38
N TYR A 212 -1.11 12.05 13.45
CA TYR A 212 0.08 12.37 14.26
C TYR A 212 -0.16 12.15 15.75
N ASN A 213 -1.33 12.50 16.25
CA ASN A 213 -1.67 12.24 17.65
C ASN A 213 -1.83 10.73 17.86
N GLU A 214 -2.58 10.05 16.99
CA GLU A 214 -2.77 8.59 17.04
C GLU A 214 -1.43 7.84 17.14
N ILE A 215 -0.48 8.16 16.27
CA ILE A 215 0.85 7.54 16.26
C ILE A 215 1.66 7.93 17.50
N ASN A 216 1.61 9.19 17.95
CA ASN A 216 2.26 9.59 19.19
C ASN A 216 1.72 8.81 20.41
N HIS A 217 0.40 8.64 20.52
CA HIS A 217 -0.22 7.86 21.60
C HIS A 217 0.22 6.40 21.54
N TYR A 218 0.24 5.81 20.34
CA TYR A 218 0.69 4.44 20.14
C TYR A 218 2.16 4.24 20.55
N LEU A 219 3.07 5.14 20.14
CA LEU A 219 4.49 5.07 20.53
C LEU A 219 4.71 5.36 22.02
N ASN A 220 3.98 6.32 22.59
CA ASN A 220 4.03 6.58 24.04
C ASN A 220 3.60 5.35 24.83
N PHE A 221 2.53 4.67 24.41
CA PHE A 221 2.14 3.38 25.00
C PHE A 221 3.25 2.33 24.82
N HIS A 222 3.82 2.19 23.62
CA HIS A 222 4.91 1.26 23.33
C HIS A 222 6.09 1.43 24.29
N TYR A 223 6.53 2.67 24.54
CA TYR A 223 7.68 2.96 25.42
C TYR A 223 7.35 3.10 26.92
N SER A 224 6.07 3.10 27.29
CA SER A 224 5.65 3.19 28.69
C SER A 224 5.98 1.93 29.50
N LYS A 225 5.92 2.06 30.84
CA LYS A 225 6.18 0.96 31.79
C LYS A 225 5.02 -0.02 31.97
N LYS A 226 3.79 0.36 31.55
CA LYS A 226 2.58 -0.49 31.57
C LYS A 226 2.23 -1.09 32.94
N ASP A 227 2.66 -0.44 34.02
CA ASP A 227 2.49 -0.91 35.41
C ASP A 227 1.06 -0.68 35.96
N TRP A 228 0.23 0.07 35.25
CA TRP A 228 -1.20 0.24 35.55
C TRP A 228 -2.05 -0.96 35.12
N THR A 229 -1.58 -1.74 34.14
CA THR A 229 -2.34 -2.84 33.51
C THR A 229 -2.61 -3.98 34.48
N ARG A 230 -3.76 -4.66 34.33
CA ARG A 230 -4.17 -5.78 35.20
C ARG A 230 -4.65 -6.95 34.37
N GLU A 231 -4.36 -8.17 34.80
CA GLU A 231 -4.82 -9.38 34.09
C GLU A 231 -6.35 -9.54 34.14
N ASP A 232 -6.97 -9.11 35.25
CA ASP A 232 -8.37 -9.35 35.55
C ASP A 232 -9.15 -8.04 35.76
N LEU A 233 -10.32 -7.96 35.12
CA LEU A 233 -11.21 -6.81 35.20
C LEU A 233 -11.81 -6.65 36.59
N ASP A 234 -12.24 -7.76 37.22
CA ASP A 234 -12.89 -7.71 38.53
C ASP A 234 -11.93 -7.18 39.59
N GLY A 235 -10.67 -7.64 39.58
CA GLY A 235 -9.60 -7.14 40.44
C GLY A 235 -9.33 -5.64 40.26
N LEU A 236 -9.30 -5.17 39.00
CA LEU A 236 -9.12 -3.75 38.69
C LEU A 236 -10.30 -2.91 39.19
N VAL A 237 -11.54 -3.31 38.88
CA VAL A 237 -12.76 -2.62 39.31
C VAL A 237 -12.86 -2.56 40.83
N ASN A 238 -12.55 -3.66 41.52
CA ASN A 238 -12.56 -3.71 42.99
C ASN A 238 -11.50 -2.79 43.60
N SER A 239 -10.32 -2.70 42.99
CA SER A 239 -9.25 -1.81 43.43
C SER A 239 -9.65 -0.33 43.32
N ILE A 240 -10.32 0.04 42.22
CA ILE A 240 -10.84 1.40 42.02
C ILE A 240 -11.99 1.71 42.97
N LYS A 241 -12.97 0.80 43.13
CA LYS A 241 -14.04 0.95 44.12
C LYS A 241 -13.48 1.15 45.53
N TYR A 242 -12.43 0.40 45.89
CA TYR A 242 -11.73 0.57 47.15
C TYR A 242 -11.07 1.96 47.26
N ALA A 243 -10.38 2.43 46.21
CA ALA A 243 -9.78 3.76 46.17
C ALA A 243 -10.84 4.88 46.35
N ILE A 244 -12.00 4.73 45.70
CA ILE A 244 -13.12 5.67 45.83
C ILE A 244 -13.67 5.67 47.26
N ARG A 245 -13.99 4.49 47.81
CA ARG A 245 -14.55 4.33 49.16
C ARG A 245 -13.62 4.88 50.24
N THR A 246 -12.31 4.71 50.07
CA THR A 246 -11.29 5.21 51.01
C THR A 246 -10.85 6.65 50.71
N ARG A 247 -11.40 7.27 49.66
CA ARG A 247 -11.06 8.63 49.19
C ARG A 247 -9.56 8.84 48.95
N SER A 248 -8.91 7.81 48.41
CA SER A 248 -7.46 7.83 48.16
C SER A 248 -7.17 8.21 46.71
N GLY A 249 -6.89 9.48 46.47
CA GLY A 249 -6.48 9.99 45.16
C GLY A 249 -5.20 9.34 44.64
N SER A 250 -4.22 9.09 45.51
CA SER A 250 -2.96 8.40 45.14
C SER A 250 -3.18 6.98 44.63
N ARG A 251 -4.07 6.20 45.27
CA ARG A 251 -4.45 4.87 44.78
C ARG A 251 -5.16 4.96 43.44
N LEU A 252 -6.07 5.93 43.30
CA LEU A 252 -6.81 6.13 42.07
C LEU A 252 -5.85 6.44 40.91
N ASN A 253 -4.93 7.40 41.10
CA ASN A 253 -3.95 7.79 40.09
C ASN A 253 -3.04 6.62 39.65
N ARG A 254 -2.73 5.66 40.55
CA ARG A 254 -1.93 4.47 40.20
C ARG A 254 -2.61 3.52 39.21
N TYR A 255 -3.93 3.57 39.08
CA TYR A 255 -4.67 2.70 38.17
C TYR A 255 -5.02 3.38 36.84
N LYS A 256 -4.76 4.69 36.69
CA LYS A 256 -4.98 5.39 35.44
C LYS A 256 -4.04 4.82 34.37
N ALA A 257 -4.54 4.64 33.16
CA ALA A 257 -3.70 4.44 31.98
C ALA A 257 -2.76 5.64 31.75
N GLU A 258 -1.71 5.44 30.95
CA GLU A 258 -0.80 6.51 30.54
C GLU A 258 -1.55 7.58 29.72
N ASP A 259 -2.34 7.13 28.74
CA ASP A 259 -3.18 7.93 27.84
C ASP A 259 -4.61 8.11 28.39
N PHE A 260 -4.69 8.38 29.70
CA PHE A 260 -5.95 8.46 30.42
C PHE A 260 -6.78 9.66 29.96
N PHE A 261 -7.95 9.39 29.39
CA PHE A 261 -8.82 10.43 28.88
C PHE A 261 -9.98 10.78 29.83
N MET A 262 -10.52 11.99 29.66
CA MET A 262 -11.73 12.45 30.32
C MET A 262 -12.58 13.26 29.33
N MET A 263 -13.61 12.65 28.76
CA MET A 263 -14.34 13.24 27.63
C MET A 263 -15.85 13.00 27.68
N SER A 264 -16.61 13.72 26.87
CA SER A 264 -18.03 13.45 26.65
C SER A 264 -18.21 12.38 25.58
N TRP A 265 -19.37 11.72 25.58
CA TRP A 265 -19.73 10.77 24.53
C TRP A 265 -19.69 11.42 23.14
N GLY A 266 -19.14 10.70 22.15
CA GLY A 266 -19.06 11.14 20.76
C GLY A 266 -17.90 12.09 20.43
N GLN A 267 -17.03 12.42 21.40
CA GLN A 267 -15.77 13.11 21.11
C GLN A 267 -14.73 12.11 20.58
N ASP A 268 -13.86 12.58 19.68
CA ASP A 268 -12.71 11.80 19.22
C ASP A 268 -11.64 11.78 20.31
N ARG A 269 -11.09 10.59 20.57
CA ARG A 269 -10.07 10.37 21.59
C ARG A 269 -8.77 11.08 21.28
N TYR A 270 -8.43 11.19 20.01
CA TYR A 270 -7.16 11.74 19.55
C TYR A 270 -7.29 13.21 19.12
N ASP A 271 -8.44 13.83 19.37
CA ASP A 271 -8.61 15.26 19.23
C ASP A 271 -7.72 16.01 20.25
N PRO A 272 -6.94 17.02 19.82
CA PRO A 272 -6.02 17.76 20.70
C PRO A 272 -6.66 18.39 21.94
N PHE A 273 -7.98 18.59 21.95
CA PHE A 273 -8.71 19.25 23.03
C PHE A 273 -9.38 18.26 24.00
N THR A 274 -9.25 16.96 23.76
CA THR A 274 -9.88 15.91 24.57
C THR A 274 -9.08 15.56 25.84
N GLU A 275 -7.77 15.73 25.82
CA GLU A 275 -6.89 15.47 26.97
C GLU A 275 -6.78 16.69 27.90
N ILE A 276 -7.78 16.90 28.75
CA ILE A 276 -7.69 17.94 29.78
C ILE A 276 -7.02 17.32 31.02
N PRO A 277 -5.77 17.69 31.37
CA PRO A 277 -5.10 17.17 32.55
C PRO A 277 -5.85 17.60 33.80
N MET A 278 -6.59 16.66 34.39
CA MET A 278 -7.43 16.89 35.55
C MET A 278 -7.09 15.87 36.64
N GLU A 279 -6.74 16.38 37.82
CA GLU A 279 -6.49 15.57 39.00
C GLU A 279 -7.80 15.11 39.62
N LEU A 280 -8.11 13.82 39.50
CA LEU A 280 -9.33 13.21 40.01
C LEU A 280 -9.49 13.34 41.53
N ALA A 281 -8.36 13.49 42.24
CA ALA A 281 -8.34 13.73 43.67
C ALA A 281 -9.20 14.95 44.09
N TYR A 282 -9.30 16.00 43.25
CA TYR A 282 -10.12 17.18 43.55
C TYR A 282 -11.63 16.91 43.55
N PHE A 283 -12.06 15.86 42.85
CA PHE A 283 -13.47 15.48 42.72
C PHE A 283 -13.87 14.38 43.71
N LEU A 284 -12.90 13.77 44.40
CA LEU A 284 -13.10 12.63 45.27
C LEU A 284 -13.68 13.02 46.64
N LYS A 285 -14.95 13.43 46.63
CA LYS A 285 -15.70 13.90 47.80
C LYS A 285 -16.50 12.78 48.46
N SER A 286 -17.08 13.06 49.63
CA SER A 286 -17.99 12.13 50.31
C SER A 286 -19.27 11.80 49.55
N SER A 287 -19.65 12.66 48.61
CA SER A 287 -20.80 12.48 47.71
C SER A 287 -20.56 11.46 46.61
N VAL A 288 -19.31 11.08 46.34
CA VAL A 288 -18.98 10.17 45.25
C VAL A 288 -19.50 8.77 45.55
N TRP A 289 -20.24 8.21 44.60
CA TRP A 289 -20.79 6.86 44.67
C TRP A 289 -20.53 6.10 43.36
N TYR A 290 -20.64 4.78 43.42
CA TYR A 290 -20.49 3.88 42.28
C TYR A 290 -21.59 2.81 42.29
N ASN A 291 -21.97 2.32 41.11
CA ASN A 291 -22.87 1.19 40.97
C ASN A 291 -22.24 -0.12 41.50
N ARG A 292 -23.08 -1.02 42.02
CA ARG A 292 -22.60 -2.31 42.54
C ARG A 292 -22.00 -3.16 41.43
N ASN A 293 -22.68 -3.25 40.30
CA ASN A 293 -22.29 -4.04 39.13
C ASN A 293 -21.81 -3.10 38.01
N LEU A 294 -21.10 -3.67 37.04
CA LEU A 294 -20.84 -3.01 35.76
C LEU A 294 -22.15 -2.83 34.98
N GLU A 295 -22.16 -1.90 34.02
CA GLU A 295 -23.30 -1.67 33.16
C GLU A 295 -23.53 -2.88 32.23
N THR A 296 -24.80 -3.11 31.85
CA THR A 296 -25.25 -4.31 31.13
C THR A 296 -24.70 -4.44 29.71
N ASP A 297 -24.19 -3.36 29.15
CA ASP A 297 -23.57 -3.27 27.82
C ASP A 297 -22.04 -3.46 27.86
N SER A 298 -21.48 -3.74 29.03
CA SER A 298 -20.10 -4.23 29.17
C SER A 298 -19.96 -5.59 28.50
N ASN A 299 -18.82 -5.83 27.87
CA ASN A 299 -18.49 -7.04 27.12
C ASN A 299 -17.03 -7.46 27.34
N ASP A 300 -16.56 -8.44 26.57
CA ASP A 300 -15.22 -9.03 26.75
C ASP A 300 -14.06 -8.09 26.40
N ASN A 301 -14.32 -6.95 25.76
CA ASN A 301 -13.32 -5.97 25.35
C ASN A 301 -13.46 -4.63 26.08
N GLU A 302 -14.66 -4.27 26.50
CA GLU A 302 -14.93 -2.97 27.11
C GLU A 302 -15.91 -3.11 28.27
N ALA A 303 -15.69 -2.35 29.33
CA ALA A 303 -16.59 -2.33 30.47
C ALA A 303 -16.80 -0.93 31.04
N PHE A 304 -17.98 -0.73 31.62
CA PHE A 304 -18.39 0.57 32.13
C PHE A 304 -18.86 0.46 33.57
N LEU A 305 -18.31 1.31 34.44
CA LEU A 305 -18.80 1.48 35.81
C LEU A 305 -19.45 2.85 35.94
N ARG A 306 -20.78 2.86 36.11
CA ARG A 306 -21.50 4.09 36.40
C ARG A 306 -21.18 4.60 37.80
N THR A 307 -20.86 5.87 37.86
CA THR A 307 -20.53 6.60 39.09
C THR A 307 -21.18 7.97 39.08
N GLY A 308 -21.27 8.62 40.24
CA GLY A 308 -21.84 9.95 40.34
C GLY A 308 -21.42 10.68 41.60
N GLY A 309 -21.87 11.93 41.72
CA GLY A 309 -21.53 12.78 42.87
C GLY A 309 -20.11 13.35 42.84
N TRP A 310 -19.40 13.23 41.72
CA TRP A 310 -18.07 13.84 41.48
C TRP A 310 -18.14 15.36 41.36
N SER A 311 -19.16 15.87 40.67
CA SER A 311 -19.38 17.29 40.43
C SER A 311 -20.87 17.61 40.43
N TYR A 312 -21.20 18.88 40.69
CA TYR A 312 -22.58 19.38 40.61
C TYR A 312 -23.03 19.63 39.16
N ARG A 313 -22.08 19.85 38.23
CA ARG A 313 -22.37 20.16 36.83
C ARG A 313 -22.72 18.92 36.01
N ILE A 314 -21.98 17.85 36.23
CA ILE A 314 -22.12 16.58 35.51
C ILE A 314 -22.44 15.51 36.54
N LYS A 315 -23.68 15.04 36.54
CA LYS A 315 -24.22 14.15 37.59
C LYS A 315 -23.66 12.74 37.52
N VAL A 316 -23.37 12.25 36.32
CA VAL A 316 -23.00 10.87 36.02
C VAL A 316 -21.69 10.82 35.24
N TRP A 317 -20.76 10.03 35.73
CA TRP A 317 -19.48 9.73 35.10
C TRP A 317 -19.40 8.22 34.91
N TYR A 318 -18.96 7.76 33.75
CA TYR A 318 -18.72 6.35 33.48
C TYR A 318 -17.22 6.11 33.49
N LEU A 319 -16.73 5.32 34.45
CA LEU A 319 -15.36 4.85 34.41
C LEU A 319 -15.27 3.79 33.33
N TYR A 320 -14.41 4.01 32.34
CA TYR A 320 -14.28 3.18 31.16
C TYR A 320 -13.05 2.29 31.27
N PHE A 321 -13.28 1.00 31.13
CA PHE A 321 -12.27 -0.04 31.15
C PHE A 321 -12.16 -0.63 29.77
N ASN A 322 -10.93 -0.79 29.30
CA ASN A 322 -10.66 -1.35 27.99
C ASN A 322 -9.70 -2.52 28.12
N ARG A 323 -9.89 -3.51 27.25
CA ARG A 323 -8.94 -4.58 27.05
C ARG A 323 -7.90 -4.14 26.05
N ILE A 324 -6.65 -4.16 26.49
CA ILE A 324 -5.50 -3.71 25.72
C ILE A 324 -5.29 -4.65 24.54
N LYS A 325 -5.26 -4.08 23.34
CA LYS A 325 -4.86 -4.76 22.11
C LYS A 325 -3.43 -4.36 21.80
N TYR A 326 -2.49 -5.20 22.19
CA TYR A 326 -1.06 -4.93 22.02
C TYR A 326 -0.31 -6.21 21.64
N PRO A 327 -0.47 -6.68 20.39
CA PRO A 327 0.02 -7.99 19.95
C PRO A 327 1.54 -8.14 20.01
N ILE A 328 2.28 -7.03 20.10
CA ILE A 328 3.75 -7.00 20.24
C ILE A 328 4.22 -7.75 21.48
N ASP A 329 3.50 -7.60 22.60
CA ASP A 329 3.85 -8.19 23.89
C ASP A 329 2.69 -9.04 24.42
N PRO A 330 2.77 -10.39 24.32
CA PRO A 330 1.73 -11.30 24.79
C PRO A 330 1.40 -11.18 26.28
N GLU A 331 2.34 -10.71 27.12
CA GLU A 331 2.10 -10.56 28.56
C GLU A 331 1.18 -9.38 28.85
N ILE A 332 1.27 -8.33 28.02
CA ILE A 332 0.45 -7.12 28.10
C ILE A 332 -0.84 -7.29 27.30
N ASN A 333 -0.77 -7.98 26.16
CA ASN A 333 -1.91 -8.19 25.30
C ASN A 333 -3.07 -8.83 26.06
N ASN A 334 -4.28 -8.34 25.86
CA ASN A 334 -5.50 -8.77 26.54
C ASN A 334 -5.60 -8.46 28.04
N ARG A 335 -4.64 -7.72 28.62
CA ARG A 335 -4.82 -7.13 29.96
C ARG A 335 -5.87 -6.02 29.93
N TRP A 336 -6.38 -5.68 31.10
CA TRP A 336 -7.31 -4.60 31.34
C TRP A 336 -6.61 -3.35 31.86
N GLU A 337 -7.12 -2.21 31.43
CA GLU A 337 -6.77 -0.91 31.98
C GLU A 337 -8.01 -0.07 32.28
N TRP A 338 -7.82 0.89 33.16
CA TRP A 338 -8.78 1.98 33.31
C TRP A 338 -8.34 3.09 32.37
N ALA A 339 -8.88 3.05 31.15
CA ALA A 339 -8.48 3.89 30.02
C ALA A 339 -9.02 5.33 30.15
N GLY A 340 -10.14 5.54 30.85
CA GLY A 340 -10.66 6.89 30.97
C GLY A 340 -12.00 7.04 31.67
N ILE A 341 -12.60 8.21 31.45
CA ILE A 341 -13.90 8.60 31.98
C ILE A 341 -14.73 9.22 30.86
N TYR A 342 -15.96 8.71 30.69
CA TYR A 342 -16.99 9.37 29.91
C TYR A 342 -17.92 10.21 30.80
N PHE A 343 -18.22 11.43 30.37
CA PHE A 343 -19.10 12.36 31.05
C PHE A 343 -20.53 12.32 30.51
N GLY A 344 -21.48 12.42 31.42
CA GLY A 344 -22.90 12.51 31.09
C GLY A 344 -23.55 11.14 30.91
N ASP A 345 -24.87 11.15 30.75
CA ASP A 345 -25.63 9.94 30.46
C ASP A 345 -25.26 9.42 29.06
N LYS A 346 -25.20 8.09 28.92
CA LYS A 346 -24.89 7.43 27.66
C LYS A 346 -26.00 7.70 26.64
N LEU A 347 -25.62 8.03 25.39
CA LEU A 347 -26.53 8.38 24.29
C LEU A 347 -27.37 7.19 23.80
#